data_AF-K4N2C3-F1
#
_entry.id   AF-K4N2C3-F1
#
_cell.length_a   1.000
_cell.length_b   1.000
_cell.length_c   1.000
_cell.angle_alpha   90.00
_cell.angle_beta   90.00
_cell.angle_gamma   90.00
#
_symmetry.space_group_name_H-M   'P 1'
#
loop_
_entity.id
_entity.type
_entity.pdbx_description
1 polymer ?
#
loop_
_entity_poly.entity_id
_entity_poly.type
_entity_poly.pdbx_seq_one_letter_code
_entity_poly.pdbx_strand_id
1 'polypeptide(L)'
;GNILYYPQKPLATTRYKEFLKFRELPAGQNAIVAIACYSGYNQEDSVIMNQSSIDRGLFRSLFYRAYVEQEKRVGLSTVEHFEKPLRSETLRLKHGTYDKLDDDGLIAPGVRVSGEDIIIGKTAPIAPDTDELGL
;
A
#
# COMPACT_ATOMS: atom_id res chain seq x y z
N GLY A 1 -4.40 -5.02 0.51
CA GLY A 1 -5.84 -5.27 0.39
C GLY A 1 -6.52 -4.09 -0.25
N ASN A 2 -7.58 -4.32 -1.02
CA ASN A 2 -8.44 -3.28 -1.59
C ASN A 2 -9.82 -3.34 -0.92
N ILE A 3 -10.38 -2.20 -0.54
CA ILE A 3 -11.72 -2.10 0.07
C ILE A 3 -12.51 -1.01 -0.66
N LEU A 4 -13.72 -1.33 -1.11
CA LEU A 4 -14.61 -0.37 -1.77
C LEU A 4 -15.28 0.54 -0.71
N TYR A 5 -15.42 1.84 -0.99
CA TYR A 5 -16.01 2.79 -0.03
C TYR A 5 -17.50 2.52 0.23
N TYR A 6 -18.27 2.27 -0.83
CA TYR A 6 -19.73 2.15 -0.73
C TYR A 6 -20.24 0.89 -1.45
N PRO A 7 -19.87 -0.32 -1.01
CA PRO A 7 -20.31 -1.56 -1.64
C PRO A 7 -21.84 -1.67 -1.59
N GLN A 8 -22.45 -2.06 -2.71
CA GLN A 8 -23.91 -2.19 -2.83
C GLN A 8 -24.31 -3.62 -3.15
N LYS A 9 -25.44 -4.05 -2.58
CA LYS A 9 -26.05 -5.32 -2.94
C LYS A 9 -26.44 -5.29 -4.42
N PRO A 10 -26.08 -6.31 -5.22
CA PRO A 10 -26.49 -6.36 -6.61
C PRO A 10 -28.02 -6.43 -6.73
N LEU A 11 -28.60 -5.71 -7.70
CA LEU A 11 -30.05 -5.70 -7.94
C LEU A 11 -30.58 -7.07 -8.39
N ALA A 12 -29.85 -7.73 -9.28
CA ALA A 12 -30.15 -9.09 -9.73
C ALA A 12 -29.25 -10.09 -9.00
N THR A 13 -29.85 -11.05 -8.28
CA THR A 13 -29.12 -12.07 -7.51
C THR A 13 -29.57 -13.48 -7.85
N THR A 14 -28.63 -14.40 -7.95
CA THR A 14 -28.93 -15.84 -8.01
C THR A 14 -29.20 -16.37 -6.60
N ARG A 15 -30.03 -17.42 -6.47
CA ARG A 15 -30.33 -18.06 -5.18
C ARG A 15 -29.08 -18.58 -4.45
N TYR A 16 -28.06 -18.99 -5.20
CA TYR A 16 -26.82 -19.50 -4.63
C TYR A 16 -26.01 -18.45 -3.84
N LYS A 17 -26.21 -17.15 -4.12
CA LYS A 17 -25.52 -16.06 -3.40
C LYS A 17 -25.94 -15.91 -1.94
N GLU A 18 -27.06 -16.51 -1.52
CA GLU A 18 -27.49 -16.52 -0.12
C GLU A 18 -26.56 -17.40 0.74
N PHE A 19 -26.12 -18.55 0.21
CA PHE A 19 -25.20 -19.44 0.90
C PHE A 19 -23.77 -18.88 0.99
N LEU A 20 -23.40 -17.99 0.06
CA LEU A 20 -22.07 -17.37 -0.01
C LEU A 20 -21.97 -16.03 0.75
N LYS A 21 -23.02 -15.62 1.47
CA LYS A 21 -23.07 -14.33 2.19
C LYS A 21 -22.72 -13.10 1.33
N PHE A 22 -22.93 -13.18 0.01
CA PHE A 22 -22.58 -12.11 -0.92
C PHE A 22 -23.43 -10.84 -0.71
N ARG A 23 -24.58 -10.98 -0.06
CA ARG A 23 -25.42 -9.84 0.37
C ARG A 23 -24.80 -9.09 1.56
N GLU A 24 -24.04 -9.78 2.41
CA GLU A 24 -23.39 -9.20 3.59
C GLU A 24 -22.05 -8.56 3.22
N LEU A 25 -21.33 -9.16 2.26
CA LEU A 25 -20.06 -8.64 1.73
C LEU A 25 -20.15 -8.45 0.20
N PRO A 26 -20.83 -7.39 -0.27
CA PRO A 26 -20.89 -7.10 -1.69
C PRO A 26 -19.54 -6.62 -2.22
N ALA A 27 -19.19 -7.04 -3.44
CA ALA A 27 -17.92 -6.71 -4.08
C ALA A 27 -18.01 -5.63 -5.18
N GLY A 28 -19.13 -4.89 -5.28
CA GLY A 28 -19.34 -3.92 -6.36
C GLY A 28 -20.38 -2.85 -6.04
N GLN A 29 -20.75 -2.06 -7.04
CA GLN A 29 -21.81 -1.05 -6.97
C GLN A 29 -22.74 -1.15 -8.17
N ASN A 30 -24.02 -0.83 -7.99
CA ASN A 30 -24.93 -0.70 -9.10
C ASN A 30 -24.71 0.66 -9.77
N ALA A 31 -24.54 0.66 -11.09
CA ALA A 31 -24.38 1.87 -11.89
C ALA A 31 -25.53 2.00 -12.89
N ILE A 32 -25.88 3.23 -13.23
CA ILE A 32 -26.75 3.51 -14.38
C ILE A 32 -25.89 3.43 -15.64
N VAL A 33 -26.26 2.56 -16.57
CA VAL A 33 -25.49 2.28 -17.79
C VAL A 33 -26.33 2.61 -19.01
N ALA A 34 -25.75 3.36 -19.95
CA ALA A 34 -26.33 3.64 -21.26
C ALA A 34 -25.50 2.93 -22.34
N ILE A 35 -26.17 2.21 -23.25
CA ILE A 35 -25.54 1.52 -24.38
C ILE A 35 -25.78 2.37 -25.62
N ALA A 36 -24.77 3.12 -26.05
CA ALA A 36 -24.85 4.01 -27.21
C ALA A 36 -23.46 4.24 -27.82
N CYS A 37 -23.42 4.51 -29.13
CA CYS A 37 -22.23 5.07 -29.76
C CYS A 37 -22.16 6.56 -29.42
N TYR A 38 -21.14 6.98 -28.66
CA TYR A 38 -21.02 8.37 -28.24
C TYR A 38 -19.56 8.82 -28.33
N SER A 39 -19.30 9.91 -29.08
CA SER A 39 -17.98 10.57 -29.23
C SER A 39 -16.82 9.73 -29.79
N GLY A 40 -16.96 8.40 -29.91
CA GLY A 40 -15.91 7.49 -30.37
C GLY A 40 -14.96 7.00 -29.27
N TYR A 41 -14.97 7.60 -28.08
CA TYR A 41 -14.13 7.21 -26.93
C TYR A 41 -14.62 5.97 -26.17
N ASN A 42 -15.60 5.24 -26.70
CA ASN A 42 -16.12 3.99 -26.13
C ASN A 42 -16.03 2.80 -27.11
N GLN A 43 -15.03 2.81 -27.98
CA GLN A 43 -14.71 1.72 -28.92
C GLN A 43 -13.73 0.73 -28.29
N GLU A 44 -13.59 -0.48 -28.87
CA GLU A 44 -12.56 -1.45 -28.48
C GLU A 44 -12.49 -1.71 -26.96
N ASP A 45 -13.65 -2.09 -26.39
CA ASP A 45 -13.85 -2.40 -24.96
C ASP A 45 -13.64 -1.25 -23.97
N SER A 46 -13.46 -0.01 -24.46
CA SER A 46 -13.43 1.17 -23.62
C SER A 46 -14.82 1.64 -23.20
N VAL A 47 -14.91 2.27 -22.01
CA VAL A 47 -16.15 2.83 -21.47
C VAL A 47 -15.93 4.28 -21.05
N ILE A 48 -16.94 5.12 -21.27
CA ILE A 48 -16.95 6.51 -20.79
C ILE A 48 -17.64 6.57 -19.43
N MET A 49 -16.99 7.16 -18.44
CA MET A 49 -17.55 7.36 -17.10
C MET A 49 -17.96 8.81 -16.86
N ASN A 50 -19.01 9.00 -16.06
CA ASN A 50 -19.47 10.33 -15.67
C ASN A 50 -18.59 10.90 -14.55
N GLN A 51 -17.87 11.99 -14.84
CA GLN A 51 -16.97 12.64 -13.87
C GLN A 51 -17.70 13.06 -12.58
N SER A 52 -18.88 13.66 -12.68
CA SER A 52 -19.66 14.08 -11.50
C SER A 52 -20.07 12.92 -10.60
N SER A 53 -20.23 11.71 -11.13
CA SER A 53 -20.46 10.50 -10.33
C SER A 53 -19.17 10.03 -9.63
N ILE A 54 -18.01 10.12 -10.30
CA ILE A 54 -16.71 9.83 -9.70
C ILE A 54 -16.41 10.80 -8.55
N ASP A 55 -16.64 12.09 -8.73
CA ASP A 55 -16.43 13.12 -7.72
C ASP A 55 -17.28 12.88 -6.46
N ARG A 56 -18.48 12.28 -6.65
CA ARG A 56 -19.38 11.86 -5.57
C ARG A 56 -19.06 10.48 -4.98
N GLY A 57 -17.97 9.84 -5.42
CA GLY A 57 -17.44 8.61 -4.83
C GLY A 57 -17.82 7.31 -5.54
N LEU A 58 -18.37 7.36 -6.76
CA LEU A 58 -18.61 6.17 -7.56
C LEU A 58 -17.28 5.41 -7.78
N PHE A 59 -17.27 4.13 -7.43
CA PHE A 59 -16.15 3.19 -7.46
C PHE A 59 -14.89 3.59 -6.68
N ARG A 60 -15.00 4.52 -5.72
CA ARG A 60 -13.87 4.88 -4.85
C ARG A 60 -13.46 3.70 -3.97
N SER A 61 -12.16 3.42 -3.90
CA SER A 61 -11.60 2.35 -3.06
C SER A 61 -10.43 2.84 -2.19
N LEU A 62 -10.20 2.12 -1.09
CA LEU A 62 -9.02 2.21 -0.23
C LEU A 62 -8.06 1.09 -0.59
N PHE A 63 -6.78 1.42 -0.68
CA PHE A 63 -5.70 0.45 -0.85
C PHE A 63 -4.82 0.44 0.39
N TYR A 64 -4.63 -0.75 0.96
CA TYR A 64 -3.74 -1.01 2.09
C TYR A 64 -2.60 -1.91 1.65
N ARG A 65 -1.38 -1.57 2.06
CA ARG A 65 -0.20 -2.41 1.90
C ARG A 65 0.50 -2.52 3.25
N ALA A 66 0.83 -3.73 3.65
CA ALA A 66 1.59 -4.01 4.87
C ALA A 66 3.04 -4.36 4.50
N TYR A 67 3.98 -3.84 5.28
CA TYR A 67 5.38 -4.19 5.23
C TYR A 67 5.74 -4.79 6.59
N VAL A 68 6.39 -5.94 6.58
CA VAL A 68 6.72 -6.69 7.80
C VAL A 68 8.21 -6.94 7.79
N GLU A 69 8.87 -6.61 8.89
CA GLU A 69 10.29 -6.83 9.09
C GLU A 69 10.54 -7.32 10.52
N GLN A 70 11.67 -8.00 10.74
CA GLN A 70 12.04 -8.54 12.05
C GLN A 70 13.53 -8.33 12.30
N GLU A 71 13.91 -8.04 13.54
CA GLU A 71 15.31 -8.08 13.97
C GLU A 71 15.82 -9.53 13.95
N LYS A 72 16.95 -9.77 13.27
CA LYS A 72 17.59 -11.08 13.24
C LYS A 72 18.94 -11.03 13.92
N ARG A 73 19.36 -12.19 14.42
CA ARG A 73 20.74 -12.42 14.84
C ARG A 73 21.60 -12.68 13.61
N VAL A 74 22.63 -11.88 13.43
CA VAL A 74 23.70 -12.06 12.45
C VAL A 74 24.85 -12.78 13.14
N GLY A 75 25.05 -14.07 12.83
CA GLY A 75 26.11 -14.87 13.44
C GLY A 75 25.85 -15.23 14.91
N LEU A 76 26.89 -15.22 15.74
CA LEU A 76 26.85 -15.70 17.13
C LEU A 76 26.39 -14.66 18.17
N SER A 77 26.57 -13.36 17.93
CA SER A 77 26.29 -12.33 18.95
C SER A 77 25.67 -11.02 18.43
N THR A 78 25.71 -10.76 17.14
CA THR A 78 25.27 -9.47 16.58
C THR A 78 23.77 -9.51 16.32
N VAL A 79 23.02 -8.52 16.79
CA VAL A 79 21.57 -8.40 16.56
C VAL A 79 21.32 -7.16 15.73
N GLU A 80 20.50 -7.29 14.69
CA GLU A 80 19.98 -6.12 13.97
C GLU A 80 19.03 -5.34 14.88
N HIS A 81 18.99 -4.02 14.73
CA HIS A 81 18.15 -3.16 15.56
C HIS A 81 17.25 -2.27 14.71
N PHE A 82 16.01 -2.09 15.16
CA PHE A 82 15.15 -1.00 14.69
C PHE A 82 15.52 0.28 15.41
N GLU A 83 16.01 1.24 14.63
CA GLU A 83 16.41 2.56 15.11
C GLU A 83 16.46 3.52 13.93
N LYS A 84 16.51 4.82 14.22
CA LYS A 84 16.73 5.84 13.20
C LYS A 84 18.22 5.88 12.82
N PRO A 85 18.61 5.43 11.61
CA PRO A 85 20.01 5.37 11.27
C PRO A 85 20.58 6.77 11.01
N LEU A 86 21.76 7.02 11.56
CA LEU A 86 22.48 8.27 11.37
C LEU A 86 23.51 8.14 10.26
N ARG A 87 23.58 9.11 9.35
CA ARG A 87 24.56 9.12 8.23
C ARG A 87 26.01 9.08 8.71
N SER A 88 26.29 9.55 9.92
CA SER A 88 27.61 9.53 10.54
C SER A 88 28.05 8.16 11.03
N GLU A 89 27.10 7.27 11.33
CA GLU A 89 27.35 6.01 12.05
C GLU A 89 26.98 4.77 11.21
N THR A 90 26.21 4.95 10.14
CA THR A 90 25.70 3.87 9.30
C THR A 90 26.28 3.94 7.89
N LEU A 91 26.90 2.85 7.44
CA LEU A 91 27.35 2.68 6.06
C LEU A 91 26.21 2.17 5.15
N ARG A 92 26.32 2.43 3.85
CA ARG A 92 25.41 1.91 2.79
C ARG A 92 23.93 2.21 3.03
N LEU A 93 23.62 3.43 3.50
CA LEU A 93 22.25 3.91 3.59
C LEU A 93 21.57 3.89 2.21
N LYS A 94 20.31 3.49 2.19
CA LYS A 94 19.52 3.52 0.96
C LYS A 94 19.26 4.98 0.57
N HIS A 95 19.11 5.21 -0.73
CA HIS A 95 18.58 6.47 -1.23
C HIS A 95 17.12 6.60 -0.75
N GLY A 96 16.81 7.73 -0.12
CA GLY A 96 15.53 7.97 0.52
C GLY A 96 15.62 8.95 1.69
N THR A 97 14.45 9.30 2.22
CA THR A 97 14.32 10.24 3.34
C THR A 97 14.05 9.47 4.62
N TYR A 98 14.89 9.68 5.64
CA TYR A 98 14.77 9.06 6.98
C TYR A 98 14.16 10.02 8.02
N ASP A 99 13.88 11.27 7.63
CA ASP A 99 13.42 12.34 8.54
C ASP A 99 12.08 12.01 9.21
N LYS A 100 11.26 11.18 8.56
CA LYS A 100 9.92 10.77 9.03
C LYS A 100 9.94 9.65 10.07
N LEU A 101 11.10 9.04 10.30
CA LEU A 101 11.26 8.03 11.34
C LEU A 101 11.37 8.69 12.70
N ASP A 102 10.72 8.10 13.68
CA ASP A 102 10.95 8.35 15.09
C ASP A 102 12.21 7.59 15.55
N ASP A 103 12.63 7.81 16.80
CA ASP A 103 13.88 7.26 17.34
C ASP A 103 13.88 5.72 17.40
N ASP A 104 12.70 5.10 17.43
CA ASP A 104 12.51 3.64 17.35
C ASP A 104 12.66 3.07 15.93
N GLY A 105 12.97 3.92 14.94
CA GLY A 105 13.13 3.52 13.56
C GLY A 105 11.81 3.26 12.84
N LEU A 106 10.67 3.69 13.36
CA LEU A 106 9.35 3.52 12.73
C LEU A 106 8.71 4.87 12.41
N ILE A 107 7.79 4.89 11.45
CA ILE A 107 6.94 6.06 11.19
C ILE A 107 5.71 6.05 12.10
N ALA A 108 5.34 7.21 12.64
CA ALA A 108 4.08 7.34 13.37
C ALA A 108 2.85 7.18 12.44
N PRO A 109 1.76 6.54 12.90
CA PRO A 109 0.51 6.47 12.15
C PRO A 109 -0.03 7.86 11.78
N GLY A 110 -0.47 8.02 10.53
CA GLY A 110 -1.02 9.28 10.00
C GLY A 110 0.01 10.18 9.30
N VAL A 111 1.31 9.87 9.41
CA VAL A 111 2.34 10.58 8.64
C VAL A 111 2.18 10.29 7.16
N ARG A 112 2.16 11.35 6.33
CA ARG A 112 2.09 11.22 4.88
C ARG A 112 3.43 10.74 4.33
N VAL A 113 3.40 9.62 3.62
CA VAL A 113 4.56 9.05 2.92
C VAL A 113 4.33 9.01 1.41
N SER A 114 5.42 9.08 0.65
CA SER A 114 5.43 9.12 -0.81
C SER A 114 6.79 8.70 -1.36
N GLY A 115 6.81 8.03 -2.53
CA GLY A 115 8.06 7.77 -3.27
C GLY A 115 9.08 6.97 -2.44
N GLU A 116 10.24 7.56 -2.20
CA GLU A 116 11.40 6.97 -1.51
C GLU A 116 11.47 7.28 -0.01
N ASP A 117 10.35 7.62 0.62
CA ASP A 117 10.30 7.76 2.08
C ASP A 117 10.54 6.40 2.76
N ILE A 118 11.48 6.37 3.69
CA ILE A 118 11.78 5.18 4.48
C ILE A 118 10.73 5.06 5.58
N ILE A 119 10.11 3.87 5.67
CA ILE A 119 9.03 3.59 6.62
C ILE A 119 9.45 2.70 7.80
N ILE A 120 10.59 2.00 7.66
CA ILE A 120 11.22 1.15 8.68
C ILE A 120 12.73 1.37 8.55
N GLY A 121 13.34 1.96 9.57
CA GLY A 121 14.78 2.09 9.77
C GLY A 121 15.31 0.89 10.52
N LYS A 122 16.33 0.24 9.96
CA LYS A 122 16.94 -0.95 10.54
C LYS A 122 18.43 -0.94 10.25
N THR A 123 19.23 -1.19 11.28
CA THR A 123 20.69 -1.26 11.21
C THR A 123 21.17 -2.67 11.53
N ALA A 124 22.33 -3.02 10.97
CA ALA A 124 23.02 -4.27 11.25
C ALA A 124 24.48 -3.93 11.56
N PRO A 125 25.01 -4.32 12.73
CA PRO A 125 26.41 -4.09 13.03
C PRO A 125 27.32 -4.86 12.06
N ILE A 126 28.39 -4.19 11.63
CA ILE A 126 29.38 -4.75 10.71
C ILE A 126 30.46 -5.45 11.54
N ALA A 127 30.89 -6.64 11.12
CA ALA A 127 31.98 -7.34 11.79
C ALA A 127 33.31 -6.55 11.59
N PRO A 128 34.19 -6.50 12.61
CA PRO A 128 35.44 -5.74 12.52
C PRO A 128 36.35 -6.17 11.36
N ASP A 129 36.24 -7.42 10.87
CA ASP A 129 37.05 -7.92 9.75
C ASP A 129 36.52 -7.51 8.36
N THR A 130 35.45 -6.71 8.28
CA THR A 130 34.80 -6.30 7.01
C THR A 130 35.05 -4.85 6.58
N ASP A 131 35.94 -4.12 7.25
CA ASP A 131 36.24 -2.71 6.98
C ASP A 131 36.86 -2.41 5.59
N GLU A 132 37.22 -3.43 4.79
CA GLU A 132 37.90 -3.24 3.49
C GLU A 132 36.98 -3.11 2.26
N LEU A 133 35.66 -3.16 2.37
CA LEU A 133 34.75 -3.08 1.21
C LEU A 133 33.96 -1.75 1.14
N GLY A 134 34.68 -0.66 1.38
CA GLY A 134 34.23 0.71 1.12
C GLY A 134 34.51 1.17 -0.31
N LEU A 135 33.77 0.62 -1.28
CA LEU A 135 33.47 1.22 -2.59
C LEU A 135 32.03 0.88 -2.99
#